data_AF-A0A7X7YQ34-F1
#
_entry.id   AF-A0A7X7YQ34-F1
#
_cell.length_a   1.000
_cell.length_b   1.000
_cell.length_c   1.000
_cell.angle_alpha   90.00
_cell.angle_beta   90.00
_cell.angle_gamma   90.00
#
_symmetry.space_group_name_H-M   'P 1'
#
loop_
_entity.id
_entity.type
_entity.pdbx_description
1 polymer ?
#
loop_
_entity_poly.entity_id
_entity_poly.type
_entity_poly.pdbx_seq_one_letter_code
_entity_poly.pdbx_strand_id
1 'polypeptide(L)'
;MPLNTIWLFWPVCSKCTPSTRPGAGFVDPKLWENRKNDPTSLRIEFDGMKGRQWLMKWLPARAYDNAVYAVFSNPIGMDDDQLKNGCSMIIDPFGDILAECRNLGDDVVSSVLVPDKLTKAGGYRYIRARRPELYRDILCKEHIPNQKISWL
;
A
#
# COMPACT_ATOMS: atom_id res chain seq x y z
N MET A 1 24.06 -14.97 -13.92
CA MET A 1 22.63 -14.58 -13.90
C MET A 1 22.52 -13.39 -12.98
N PRO A 2 22.15 -12.19 -13.45
CA PRO A 2 22.06 -11.06 -12.53
C PRO A 2 20.91 -11.35 -11.56
N LEU A 3 21.16 -11.06 -10.28
CA LEU A 3 20.19 -11.15 -9.20
C LEU A 3 19.01 -10.23 -9.53
N ASN A 4 17.97 -10.81 -10.16
CA ASN A 4 16.67 -10.18 -10.28
C ASN A 4 16.14 -10.05 -8.84
N THR A 5 16.37 -8.93 -8.18
CA THR A 5 15.72 -8.67 -6.89
C THR A 5 14.28 -8.29 -7.18
N ILE A 6 13.35 -9.25 -7.06
CA ILE A 6 11.96 -9.12 -7.54
C ILE A 6 10.96 -8.88 -6.39
N TRP A 7 11.41 -8.09 -5.42
CA TRP A 7 10.68 -7.75 -4.20
C TRP A 7 10.91 -6.28 -3.96
N LEU A 8 9.84 -5.50 -3.98
CA LEU A 8 9.90 -4.07 -3.73
C LEU A 8 9.32 -3.83 -2.33
N PHE A 9 10.11 -3.14 -1.49
CA PHE A 9 9.62 -2.58 -0.24
C PHE A 9 8.89 -1.29 -0.55
N TRP A 10 7.59 -1.27 -0.32
CA TRP A 10 6.84 -0.02 -0.42
C TRP A 10 6.94 0.75 0.89
N PRO A 11 7.37 2.02 0.84
CA PRO A 11 7.41 2.85 2.03
C PRO A 11 5.99 3.09 2.56
N VAL A 12 5.94 3.39 3.85
CA VAL A 12 4.75 3.84 4.58
C VAL A 12 3.99 4.88 3.77
N CYS A 13 2.66 4.81 3.83
CA CYS A 13 1.80 5.86 3.34
C CYS A 13 0.91 6.35 4.47
N SER A 14 0.85 7.67 4.65
CA SER A 14 0.04 8.32 5.68
C SER A 14 -1.45 8.05 5.41
N LYS A 15 -1.96 7.01 6.06
CA LYS A 15 -3.37 6.65 6.12
C LYS A 15 -4.03 7.36 7.28
N CYS A 16 -5.37 7.35 7.28
CA CYS A 16 -6.15 7.98 8.34
C CYS A 16 -5.82 9.48 8.52
N THR A 17 -5.47 10.16 7.43
CA THR A 17 -5.28 11.61 7.36
C THR A 17 -6.27 12.23 6.38
N PRO A 18 -6.66 13.49 6.58
CA PRO A 18 -7.53 14.20 5.65
C PRO A 18 -6.83 14.40 4.31
N SER A 19 -7.61 14.38 3.23
CA SER A 19 -7.20 14.81 1.89
C SER A 19 -8.45 15.06 1.05
N THR A 20 -8.30 15.59 -0.16
CA THR A 20 -9.41 15.77 -1.11
C THR A 20 -10.03 14.45 -1.59
N ARG A 21 -9.43 13.30 -1.24
CA ARG A 21 -9.94 11.99 -1.62
C ARG A 21 -11.27 11.69 -0.89
N PRO A 22 -12.32 11.25 -1.60
CA PRO A 22 -13.54 10.77 -0.96
C PRO A 22 -13.28 9.66 0.07
N GLY A 23 -13.84 9.83 1.26
CA GLY A 23 -13.69 8.89 2.38
C GLY A 23 -12.31 8.89 3.04
N ALA A 24 -11.46 9.89 2.77
CA ALA A 24 -10.28 10.16 3.60
C ALA A 24 -10.67 10.96 4.86
N GLY A 25 -9.79 10.95 5.86
CA GLY A 25 -10.04 11.62 7.14
C GLY A 25 -9.39 10.88 8.30
N PHE A 26 -9.44 11.50 9.46
CA PHE A 26 -8.98 10.90 10.70
C PHE A 26 -9.90 9.76 11.16
N VAL A 27 -9.30 8.79 11.85
CA VAL A 27 -10.01 7.82 12.67
C VAL A 27 -9.96 8.32 14.10
N ASP A 28 -11.09 8.32 14.80
CA ASP A 28 -11.21 8.84 16.16
C ASP A 28 -10.27 8.06 17.12
N PRO A 29 -9.32 8.72 17.81
CA PRO A 29 -8.42 8.08 18.77
C PRO A 29 -9.13 7.30 19.88
N LYS A 30 -10.36 7.69 20.25
CA LYS A 30 -11.15 6.96 21.25
C LYS A 30 -11.46 5.52 20.83
N LEU A 31 -11.58 5.27 19.52
CA LEU A 31 -11.76 3.91 18.99
C LEU A 31 -10.51 3.06 19.23
N TRP A 32 -9.31 3.66 19.18
CA TRP A 32 -8.06 2.98 19.51
C TRP A 32 -7.93 2.68 21.00
N GLU A 33 -8.27 3.64 21.84
CA GLU A 33 -8.28 3.47 23.30
C GLU A 33 -9.23 2.32 23.72
N ASN A 34 -10.43 2.27 23.12
CA ASN A 34 -11.45 1.28 23.43
C ASN A 34 -11.31 -0.06 22.65
N ARG A 35 -10.25 -0.23 21.85
CA ARG A 35 -10.12 -1.38 20.91
C ARG A 35 -10.21 -2.76 21.55
N LYS A 36 -9.93 -2.88 22.85
CA LYS A 36 -10.03 -4.16 23.58
C LYS A 36 -11.49 -4.52 23.93
N ASN A 37 -12.32 -3.52 24.21
CA ASN A 37 -13.72 -3.73 24.57
C ASN A 37 -14.64 -3.68 23.34
N ASP A 38 -14.31 -2.85 22.35
CA ASP A 38 -15.03 -2.75 21.08
C ASP A 38 -14.05 -2.74 19.89
N PRO A 39 -13.48 -3.92 19.53
CA PRO A 39 -12.60 -4.05 18.38
C PRO A 39 -13.34 -3.86 17.04
N THR A 40 -14.66 -4.06 17.03
CA THR A 40 -15.47 -4.06 15.80
C THR A 40 -15.61 -2.65 15.25
N SER A 41 -15.94 -1.67 16.09
CA SER A 41 -16.06 -0.27 15.64
C SER A 41 -14.76 0.26 15.05
N LEU A 42 -13.62 -0.03 15.69
CA LEU A 42 -12.31 0.33 15.14
C LEU A 42 -12.02 -0.40 13.83
N ARG A 43 -12.38 -1.68 13.74
CA ARG A 43 -12.17 -2.49 12.52
C ARG A 43 -12.89 -1.89 11.32
N ILE A 44 -14.14 -1.45 11.50
CA ILE A 44 -14.94 -0.84 10.43
C ILE A 44 -14.22 0.38 9.84
N GLU A 45 -13.68 1.24 10.70
CA GLU A 45 -12.91 2.42 10.28
C GLU A 45 -11.60 2.04 9.56
N PHE A 46 -10.87 1.07 10.10
CA PHE A 46 -9.61 0.59 9.52
C PHE A 46 -9.79 -0.14 8.19
N ASP A 47 -10.88 -0.89 8.03
CA ASP A 47 -11.19 -1.60 6.80
C ASP A 47 -11.86 -0.70 5.75
N GLY A 48 -12.43 0.42 6.17
CA GLY A 48 -13.08 1.39 5.32
C GLY A 48 -12.14 2.21 4.44
N MET A 49 -12.71 3.25 3.83
CA MET A 49 -12.02 4.12 2.88
C MET A 49 -10.88 4.92 3.50
N LYS A 50 -10.84 5.13 4.82
CA LYS A 50 -9.73 5.83 5.49
C LYS A 50 -8.46 4.98 5.58
N GLY A 51 -8.61 3.65 5.58
CA GLY A 51 -7.53 2.67 5.73
C GLY A 51 -7.42 1.69 4.56
N ARG A 52 -7.86 0.44 4.76
CA ARG A 52 -7.58 -0.69 3.88
C ARG A 52 -8.18 -0.55 2.49
N GLN A 53 -9.45 -0.17 2.35
CA GLN A 53 -10.06 -0.03 1.02
C GLN A 53 -9.29 0.94 0.12
N TRP A 54 -8.64 1.95 0.70
CA TRP A 54 -7.78 2.83 -0.07
C TRP A 54 -6.50 2.15 -0.56
N LEU A 55 -5.85 1.32 0.26
CA LEU A 55 -4.69 0.51 -0.19
C LEU A 55 -5.07 -0.40 -1.36
N MET A 56 -6.26 -0.99 -1.29
CA MET A 56 -6.76 -1.91 -2.32
C MET A 56 -6.97 -1.24 -3.68
N LYS A 57 -7.02 0.10 -3.74
CA LYS A 57 -7.13 0.82 -5.03
C LYS A 57 -5.84 0.79 -5.84
N TRP A 58 -4.69 0.77 -5.20
CA TRP A 58 -3.42 1.04 -5.88
C TRP A 58 -2.34 0.01 -5.59
N LEU A 59 -2.28 -0.55 -4.38
CA LEU A 59 -1.17 -1.42 -3.98
C LEU A 59 -1.20 -2.76 -4.75
N PRO A 60 -2.33 -3.48 -4.85
CA PRO A 60 -2.45 -4.65 -5.73
C PRO A 60 -2.14 -4.34 -7.20
N ALA A 61 -2.66 -3.23 -7.72
CA ALA A 61 -2.44 -2.82 -9.10
C ALA A 61 -0.95 -2.60 -9.41
N ARG A 62 -0.20 -1.98 -8.49
CA ARG A 62 1.25 -1.79 -8.65
C ARG A 62 2.02 -3.11 -8.71
N ALA A 63 1.64 -4.08 -7.88
CA ALA A 63 2.24 -5.42 -7.91
C ALA A 63 1.92 -6.13 -9.24
N TYR A 64 0.65 -6.09 -9.65
CA TYR A 64 0.17 -6.70 -10.89
C TYR A 64 0.84 -6.12 -12.15
N ASP A 65 0.80 -4.81 -12.33
CA ASP A 65 1.27 -4.14 -13.56
C ASP A 65 2.78 -4.27 -13.78
N ASN A 66 3.53 -4.54 -12.70
CA ASN A 66 4.98 -4.69 -12.73
C ASN A 66 5.43 -6.14 -12.53
N ALA A 67 4.53 -7.11 -12.36
CA ALA A 67 4.85 -8.50 -12.07
C ALA A 67 5.92 -8.65 -10.99
N VAL A 68 5.68 -8.03 -9.85
CA VAL A 68 6.58 -8.06 -8.69
C VAL A 68 5.83 -8.56 -7.47
N TYR A 69 6.56 -9.11 -6.53
CA TYR A 69 6.04 -9.24 -5.19
C TYR A 69 6.20 -7.92 -4.43
N ALA A 70 5.15 -7.52 -3.72
CA ALA A 70 5.14 -6.32 -2.91
C ALA A 70 5.08 -6.66 -1.43
N VAL A 71 6.07 -6.17 -0.68
CA VAL A 71 6.06 -6.22 0.78
C VAL A 71 5.78 -4.81 1.28
N PHE A 72 4.58 -4.65 1.84
CA PHE A 72 4.13 -3.39 2.39
C PHE A 72 4.15 -3.48 3.92
N SER A 73 4.88 -2.57 4.56
CA SER A 73 4.92 -2.45 6.02
C SER A 73 4.34 -1.12 6.45
N ASN A 74 3.52 -1.14 7.51
CA ASN A 74 2.87 0.05 8.01
C ASN A 74 2.67 -0.04 9.54
N PRO A 75 2.92 1.05 10.28
CA PRO A 75 2.68 1.08 11.72
C PRO A 75 1.20 0.93 12.04
N ILE A 76 0.93 0.48 13.26
CA ILE A 76 -0.40 0.41 13.85
C ILE A 76 -0.40 1.09 15.22
N GLY A 77 -1.46 1.82 15.53
CA GLY A 77 -1.62 2.54 16.78
C GLY A 77 -1.34 4.03 16.67
N MET A 78 -1.35 4.69 17.82
CA MET A 78 -1.15 6.15 17.89
C MET A 78 0.29 6.52 17.58
N ASP A 79 0.44 7.51 16.72
CA ASP A 79 1.68 8.19 16.37
C ASP A 79 1.40 9.69 16.48
N ASP A 80 1.72 10.23 17.65
CA ASP A 80 1.27 11.55 18.13
C ASP A 80 -0.26 11.70 18.05
N ASP A 81 -0.77 12.68 17.30
CA ASP A 81 -2.19 12.94 17.09
C ASP A 81 -2.82 12.06 16.00
N GLN A 82 -2.04 11.21 15.33
CA GLN A 82 -2.49 10.41 14.18
C GLN A 82 -2.55 8.93 14.50
N LEU A 83 -3.72 8.33 14.27
CA LEU A 83 -3.91 6.90 14.38
C LEU A 83 -3.51 6.18 13.08
N LYS A 84 -2.60 5.21 13.18
CA LYS A 84 -2.15 4.36 12.06
C LYS A 84 -2.89 3.02 12.06
N ASN A 85 -3.34 2.59 10.89
CA ASN A 85 -4.23 1.44 10.76
C ASN A 85 -3.55 0.08 10.56
N GLY A 86 -2.21 0.02 10.49
CA GLY A 86 -1.50 -1.21 10.13
C GLY A 86 -1.80 -1.66 8.70
N CYS A 87 -2.31 -2.89 8.54
CA CYS A 87 -2.50 -3.57 7.26
C CYS A 87 -1.19 -3.77 6.48
N SER A 88 -0.09 -4.08 7.17
CA SER A 88 1.11 -4.61 6.52
C SER A 88 0.73 -5.88 5.76
N MET A 89 1.25 -6.09 4.54
CA MET A 89 0.86 -7.22 3.72
C MET A 89 1.92 -7.61 2.68
N ILE A 90 1.85 -8.86 2.25
CA ILE A 90 2.61 -9.43 1.15
C ILE A 90 1.63 -9.67 0.01
N ILE A 91 1.90 -9.08 -1.15
CA ILE A 91 1.11 -9.23 -2.38
C ILE A 91 1.96 -9.89 -3.46
N ASP A 92 1.35 -10.76 -4.25
CA ASP A 92 2.01 -11.48 -5.33
C ASP A 92 1.96 -10.74 -6.68
N PRO A 93 2.66 -11.25 -7.71
CA PRO A 93 2.72 -10.64 -9.04
C PRO A 93 1.39 -10.61 -9.80
N PHE A 94 0.38 -11.33 -9.32
CA PHE A 94 -0.99 -11.30 -9.83
C PHE A 94 -1.88 -10.33 -9.05
N GLY A 95 -1.31 -9.58 -8.10
CA GLY A 95 -2.05 -8.62 -7.29
C GLY A 95 -2.79 -9.27 -6.11
N ASP A 96 -2.60 -10.56 -5.87
CA ASP A 96 -3.28 -11.27 -4.79
C ASP A 96 -2.55 -11.07 -3.46
N ILE A 97 -3.31 -10.82 -2.39
CA ILE A 97 -2.76 -10.75 -1.03
C ILE A 97 -2.45 -12.17 -0.57
N LEU A 98 -1.17 -12.45 -0.31
CA LEU A 98 -0.73 -13.74 0.21
C LEU A 98 -0.82 -13.81 1.74
N ALA A 99 -0.54 -12.69 2.40
CA ALA A 99 -0.66 -12.57 3.86
C ALA A 99 -0.84 -11.10 4.24
N GLU A 100 -1.60 -10.84 5.30
CA GLU A 100 -1.90 -9.49 5.79
C GLU A 100 -1.90 -9.49 7.32
N CYS A 101 -1.20 -8.55 7.95
CA CYS A 101 -1.30 -8.26 9.38
C CYS A 101 -2.68 -7.68 9.67
N ARG A 102 -3.40 -8.33 10.57
CA ARG A 102 -4.79 -7.96 10.91
C ARG A 102 -4.96 -7.68 12.39
N ASN A 103 -4.02 -7.97 13.27
CA ASN A 103 -4.19 -7.69 14.69
C ASN A 103 -4.32 -6.17 14.98
N LEU A 104 -5.04 -5.81 16.04
CA LEU A 104 -5.12 -4.44 16.57
C LEU A 104 -3.97 -4.16 17.55
N GLY A 105 -2.76 -4.49 17.11
CA GLY A 105 -1.50 -4.44 17.84
C GLY A 105 -0.38 -5.04 16.98
N ASP A 106 0.79 -5.27 17.59
CA ASP A 106 1.94 -5.82 16.87
C ASP A 106 1.62 -7.17 16.23
N ASP A 107 2.08 -7.34 15.00
CA ASP A 107 1.76 -8.50 14.17
C ASP A 107 2.85 -8.74 13.13
N VAL A 108 3.09 -10.00 12.80
CA VAL A 108 4.07 -10.42 11.80
C VAL A 108 3.44 -11.48 10.91
N VAL A 109 3.59 -11.31 9.61
CA VAL A 109 3.17 -12.30 8.61
C VAL A 109 4.32 -12.71 7.72
N SER A 110 4.26 -13.94 7.24
CA SER A 110 5.23 -14.51 6.30
C SER A 110 4.50 -15.24 5.18
N SER A 111 5.12 -15.34 4.01
CA SER A 111 4.58 -16.12 2.90
C SER A 111 5.70 -16.78 2.09
N VAL A 112 5.36 -17.87 1.41
CA VAL A 112 6.25 -18.58 0.48
C VAL A 112 6.11 -17.99 -0.91
N LEU A 113 7.27 -17.83 -1.54
CA LEU A 113 7.47 -17.00 -2.69
C LEU A 113 7.94 -17.91 -3.83
N VAL A 114 7.17 -17.98 -4.92
CA VAL A 114 7.46 -18.89 -6.03
C VAL A 114 7.94 -18.08 -7.25
N PRO A 115 9.24 -18.19 -7.60
CA PRO A 115 9.87 -17.33 -8.61
C PRO A 115 9.18 -17.35 -9.98
N ASP A 116 8.65 -18.49 -10.39
CA ASP A 116 7.93 -18.66 -11.65
C ASP A 116 6.79 -17.65 -11.86
N LYS A 117 6.14 -17.21 -10.78
CA LYS A 117 5.02 -16.24 -10.85
C LYS A 117 5.47 -14.93 -11.51
N LEU A 118 6.73 -14.55 -11.36
CA LEU A 118 7.31 -13.31 -11.86
C LEU A 118 7.36 -13.26 -13.39
N THR A 119 7.56 -14.42 -14.03
CA THR A 119 7.56 -14.52 -15.50
C THR A 119 6.21 -14.92 -16.05
N LYS A 120 5.38 -15.60 -15.25
CA LYS A 120 4.04 -16.06 -15.66
C LYS A 120 3.00 -14.93 -15.60
N ALA A 121 3.14 -14.00 -14.67
CA ALA A 121 2.23 -12.86 -14.50
C ALA A 121 2.17 -11.95 -15.73
N GLY A 122 1.02 -11.30 -15.92
CA GLY A 122 0.79 -10.38 -17.04
C GLY A 122 1.80 -9.23 -17.09
N GLY A 123 2.13 -8.65 -15.93
CA GLY A 123 3.09 -7.55 -15.79
C GLY A 123 4.45 -7.80 -16.44
N TYR A 124 4.91 -9.06 -16.50
CA TYR A 124 6.17 -9.42 -17.15
C TYR A 124 6.14 -9.11 -18.64
N ARG A 125 5.04 -9.48 -19.30
CA ARG A 125 4.79 -9.20 -20.72
C ARG A 125 4.55 -7.70 -20.92
N TYR A 126 3.85 -7.05 -19.99
CA TYR A 126 3.59 -5.61 -20.07
C TYR A 126 4.89 -4.80 -20.03
N ILE A 127 5.79 -5.08 -19.08
CA ILE A 127 7.10 -4.43 -18.98
C ILE A 127 7.88 -4.57 -20.28
N ARG A 128 7.91 -5.77 -20.88
CA ARG A 128 8.60 -6.01 -22.15
C ARG A 128 7.97 -5.26 -23.33
N ALA A 129 6.68 -4.98 -23.26
CA ALA A 129 5.95 -4.24 -24.29
C ALA A 129 5.96 -2.71 -24.08
N ARG A 130 6.42 -2.21 -22.91
CA ARG A 130 6.55 -0.77 -22.66
C ARG A 130 7.51 -0.17 -23.69
N ARG A 131 7.19 1.04 -24.13
CA ARG A 131 7.98 1.83 -25.09
C ARG A 131 8.48 3.12 -24.43
N PRO A 132 9.52 3.07 -23.57
CA PRO A 132 10.03 4.23 -22.84
C PRO A 132 10.33 5.44 -23.73
N GLU A 133 10.74 5.19 -24.97
CA GLU A 133 11.04 6.23 -25.96
C GLU A 133 9.83 7.12 -26.28
N LEU A 134 8.60 6.60 -26.20
CA LEU A 134 7.38 7.38 -26.42
C LEU A 134 7.04 8.32 -25.26
N TYR A 135 7.55 8.03 -24.06
CA TYR A 135 7.27 8.83 -22.85
C TYR A 135 8.41 9.80 -22.52
N ARG A 136 9.58 9.64 -23.14
CA ARG A 136 10.80 10.39 -22.82
C ARG A 136 10.57 11.89 -22.82
N ASP A 137 10.01 12.43 -23.89
CA ASP A 137 9.83 13.87 -24.07
C ASP A 137 8.74 14.45 -23.16
N ILE A 138 7.91 13.60 -22.54
CA ILE A 138 6.92 14.00 -21.54
C ILE A 138 7.58 14.03 -20.16
N LEU A 139 8.32 12.97 -19.81
CA LEU A 139 8.97 12.83 -18.51
C LEU A 139 10.13 13.83 -18.32
N CYS A 140 10.78 14.25 -19.42
CA CYS A 140 11.89 15.19 -19.40
C CYS A 140 11.49 16.65 -19.65
N LYS A 141 10.18 16.99 -19.68
CA LYS A 141 9.76 18.39 -19.80
C LYS A 141 10.25 19.19 -18.59
N GLU A 142 10.66 20.43 -18.84
CA GLU A 142 10.90 21.37 -17.75
C GLU A 142 9.64 21.48 -16.88
N HIS A 143 9.83 21.27 -15.58
CA HIS A 143 8.77 21.35 -14.59
C HIS A 143 9.30 22.10 -13.38
N ILE A 144 8.55 23.09 -12.92
CA ILE A 144 8.80 23.74 -11.65
C ILE A 144 8.03 22.95 -10.59
N PRO A 145 8.72 22.15 -9.74
CA PRO A 145 8.04 21.35 -8.73
C PRO A 145 7.31 22.26 -7.74
N ASN A 146 6.03 21.98 -7.50
CA ASN A 146 5.21 22.71 -6.54
C ASN A 146 4.38 21.72 -5.72
N GLN A 147 4.68 21.63 -4.42
CA GLN A 147 3.93 20.82 -3.46
C GLN A 147 3.16 21.75 -2.52
N LYS A 148 1.83 21.67 -2.55
CA LYS A 148 0.95 22.31 -1.56
C LYS A 148 0.37 21.24 -0.66
N ILE A 149 0.58 21.36 0.64
CA ILE A 149 0.00 20.43 1.62
C ILE A 149 -1.39 20.95 1.96
N SER A 150 -2.43 20.17 1.66
CA SER A 150 -3.83 20.64 1.78
C SER A 150 -4.32 20.88 3.20
N TRP A 151 -3.53 20.54 4.22
CA TRP A 151 -3.89 20.61 5.64
C TRP A 151 -2.83 21.33 6.50
N LEU A 152 -1.90 22.05 5.86
CA LEU A 152 -0.92 22.97 6.46
C LEU A 152 -1.11 24.35 5.82
#